data_AF-A0A3R5XW66-F1
#
_entry.id   AF-A0A3R5XW66-F1
#
_cell.length_a   1.000
_cell.length_b   1.000
_cell.length_c   1.000
_cell.angle_alpha   90.00
_cell.angle_beta   90.00
_cell.angle_gamma   90.00
#
_symmetry.space_group_name_H-M   'P 1'
#
loop_
_entity.id
_entity.type
_entity.pdbx_description
1 polymer ?
#
loop_
_entity_poly.entity_id
_entity_poly.type
_entity_poly.pdbx_seq_one_letter_code
_entity_poly.pdbx_strand_id
1 'polypeptide(L)' 'MLIEIFYDGETDKKTPELAEDIRYRYGAKVEVRLIDTSEEPVPPKYGIINPPVVVLGGDRIIKIEGPNSLENIVTKAIF' A
#
# COMPACT_ATOMS: atom_id res chain seq x y z
N MET A 1 -6.16 7.77 9.35
CA MET A 1 -5.22 6.61 9.41
C MET A 1 -4.32 6.68 8.18
N LEU A 2 -3.02 6.46 8.32
CA LEU A 2 -2.06 6.45 7.20
C LEU A 2 -1.96 5.04 6.61
N ILE A 3 -2.00 4.94 5.28
CA ILE A 3 -1.83 3.72 4.50
C ILE A 3 -0.69 3.97 3.53
N GLU A 4 0.44 3.32 3.74
CA GLU A 4 1.59 3.36 2.84
C GLU A 4 1.60 2.09 2.00
N ILE A 5 1.63 2.22 0.68
CA ILE A 5 1.58 1.11 -0.26
C ILE A 5 2.91 1.11 -1.01
N PHE A 6 3.69 0.06 -0.79
CA PHE A 6 4.97 -0.20 -1.44
C PHE A 6 4.75 -1.13 -2.62
N TYR A 7 5.20 -0.70 -3.78
CA TYR A 7 5.13 -1.47 -5.02
C TYR A 7 6.42 -1.30 -5.82
N ASP A 8 6.61 -2.11 -6.85
CA ASP A 8 7.71 -1.98 -7.79
C ASP A 8 7.13 -1.51 -9.12
N GLY A 9 7.38 -0.26 -9.52
CA GLY A 9 6.81 0.30 -10.76
C GLY A 9 7.35 -0.29 -12.05
N GLU A 10 8.50 -0.98 -12.03
CA GLU A 10 9.02 -1.68 -13.19
C GLU A 10 8.17 -2.93 -13.51
N THR A 11 7.66 -3.59 -12.47
CA THR A 11 6.98 -4.89 -12.58
C THR A 11 5.48 -4.85 -12.28
N ASP A 12 5.02 -3.94 -11.42
CA ASP A 12 3.65 -3.85 -10.92
C ASP A 12 2.97 -2.53 -11.29
N LYS A 13 2.20 -2.58 -12.38
CA LYS A 13 1.38 -1.47 -12.84
C LYS A 13 -0.04 -1.46 -12.25
N LYS A 14 -0.43 -2.52 -11.53
CA LYS A 14 -1.80 -2.66 -11.01
C LYS A 14 -1.96 -2.03 -9.63
N THR A 15 -0.93 -2.11 -8.79
CA THR A 15 -0.96 -1.53 -7.45
C THR A 15 -1.20 0.00 -7.45
N PRO A 16 -0.59 0.80 -8.36
CA PRO A 16 -0.93 2.21 -8.50
C PRO A 16 -2.41 2.48 -8.81
N GLU A 17 -2.99 1.74 -9.76
CA GLU A 17 -4.41 1.89 -10.14
C GLU A 17 -5.34 1.60 -8.95
N LEU A 18 -5.04 0.53 -8.20
CA LEU A 18 -5.82 0.15 -7.02
C LEU A 18 -5.69 1.17 -5.88
N ALA A 19 -4.49 1.72 -5.68
CA ALA A 19 -4.26 2.74 -4.68
C ALA A 19 -4.98 4.05 -5.00
N GLU A 20 -5.07 4.42 -6.27
CA GLU A 20 -5.85 5.57 -6.73
C GLU A 20 -7.34 5.37 -6.46
N ASP A 21 -7.87 4.19 -6.77
CA ASP A 21 -9.26 3.82 -6.48
C ASP A 21 -9.56 3.87 -4.96
N ILE A 22 -8.65 3.36 -4.13
CA ILE A 22 -8.76 3.47 -2.67
C ILE A 22 -8.76 4.93 -2.22
N ARG A 23 -7.86 5.74 -2.77
CA ARG A 23 -7.77 7.18 -2.45
C ARG A 23 -9.05 7.90 -2.85
N TYR A 24 -9.65 7.54 -3.98
CA TYR A 24 -10.92 8.09 -4.43
C TYR A 24 -12.08 7.71 -3.50
N ARG A 25 -12.21 6.43 -3.13
CA ARG A 25 -13.31 5.93 -2.28
C ARG A 25 -13.18 6.31 -0.81
N TYR A 26 -11.96 6.32 -0.29
CA TYR A 26 -11.69 6.39 1.15
C TYR A 26 -10.79 7.57 1.57
N GLY A 27 -10.32 8.42 0.64
CA GLY A 27 -9.40 9.52 0.93
C GLY A 27 -9.90 10.53 1.97
N ALA A 28 -11.21 10.59 2.23
CA ALA A 28 -11.79 11.39 3.31
C ALA A 28 -11.54 10.81 4.72
N LYS A 29 -11.21 9.51 4.83
CA LYS A 29 -11.01 8.77 6.08
C LYS A 29 -9.57 8.32 6.28
N VAL A 30 -8.85 8.08 5.19
CA VAL A 30 -7.48 7.56 5.21
C VAL A 30 -6.57 8.40 4.33
N GLU A 31 -5.34 8.58 4.79
CA GLU A 31 -4.27 9.16 3.98
C GLU A 31 -3.56 8.00 3.27
N VAL A 32 -3.56 8.00 1.94
CA VAL A 32 -2.92 6.95 1.13
C VAL A 32 -1.64 7.51 0.53
N ARG A 33 -0.52 6.85 0.78
CA ARG A 33 0.78 7.14 0.18
C ARG A 33 1.21 5.96 -0.67
N LEU A 34 1.55 6.23 -1.91
CA LEU A 34 2.12 5.27 -2.84
C LEU A 34 3.63 5.47 -2.86
N ILE A 35 4.42 4.40 -2.69
CA ILE A 35 5.88 4.45 -2.66
C ILE A 35 6.40 3.43 -3.66
N ASP A 36 7.10 3.94 -4.67
CA ASP A 36 7.74 3.12 -5.69
C ASP A 36 9.11 2.69 -5.20
N THR A 37 9.26 1.39 -4.95
CA THR A 37 10.51 0.79 -4.47
C THR A 37 11.57 0.64 -5.55
N SER A 38 11.21 0.84 -6.82
CA SER A 38 12.17 0.92 -7.93
C SER A 38 12.84 2.30 -8.01
N GLU A 39 12.15 3.36 -7.59
CA GLU A 39 12.66 4.73 -7.59
C GLU A 39 13.25 5.14 -6.22
N GLU A 40 12.61 4.72 -5.13
CA GLU A 40 12.98 5.10 -3.77
C GLU A 40 13.18 3.88 -2.86
N PRO A 41 14.27 3.84 -2.07
CA PRO A 41 14.50 2.72 -1.16
C PRO A 41 13.47 2.72 -0.02
N VAL A 42 13.07 1.52 0.40
CA VAL A 42 12.18 1.34 1.55
C VAL A 42 12.82 1.93 2.81
N PRO A 43 12.09 2.75 3.60
CA PRO A 43 12.57 3.25 4.88
C PRO A 43 13.04 2.12 5.82
N PRO A 44 14.23 2.23 6.46
CA PRO A 44 14.78 1.18 7.31
C PRO A 44 13.86 0.75 8.47
N LYS A 45 12.96 1.63 8.91
CA LYS A 45 11.97 1.36 9.95
C LYS A 45 11.05 0.17 9.64
N TYR A 46 10.88 -0.17 8.35
CA TYR A 46 10.04 -1.29 7.92
C TYR A 46 10.81 -2.61 7.77
N GLY A 47 12.13 -2.59 7.95
CA GLY A 47 12.97 -3.75 7.74
C GLY A 47 12.99 -4.19 6.27
N ILE A 48 13.10 -5.49 6.05
CA ILE A 48 13.07 -6.07 4.70
C ILE A 48 11.61 -6.35 4.34
N ILE A 49 11.05 -5.51 3.47
CA ILE A 49 9.75 -5.78 2.84
C ILE A 49 9.97 -6.22 1.40
N ASN A 50 9.16 -7.17 0.94
CA ASN A 50 9.14 -7.63 -0.45
C ASN A 50 7.84 -7.17 -1.10
N PRO A 51 7.86 -6.07 -1.88
CA PRO A 51 6.70 -5.54 -2.59
C PRO A 51 6.00 -6.60 -3.45
N PRO A 52 4.68 -6.48 -3.70
CA PRO A 52 3.79 -5.42 -3.22
C PRO A 52 3.33 -5.62 -1.76
N VAL A 53 3.42 -4.55 -0.94
CA VAL A 53 3.17 -4.56 0.52
C VAL A 53 2.44 -3.30 0.96
N VAL A 54 1.55 -3.41 1.94
CA VAL A 54 0.86 -2.30 2.58
C VAL A 54 1.28 -2.16 4.03
N VAL A 55 1.58 -0.94 4.46
CA VAL A 55 1.83 -0.59 5.84
C VAL A 55 0.70 0.30 6.34
N LEU A 56 -0.02 -0.16 7.36
CA LEU A 56 -1.11 0.54 8.00
C LEU A 56 -0.62 1.19 9.29
N GLY A 57 -0.78 2.50 9.40
CA GLY A 57 -0.49 3.28 10.60
C GLY A 57 0.99 3.30 11.01
N GLY A 58 1.91 2.88 10.12
CA GLY A 58 3.35 2.83 10.39
C GLY A 58 3.86 1.56 11.07
N ASP A 59 2.98 0.70 11.59
CA ASP A 59 3.39 -0.48 12.38
C ASP A 59 2.91 -1.81 11.79
N ARG A 60 1.79 -1.82 11.05
CA ARG A 60 1.17 -3.05 10.55
C ARG A 60 1.51 -3.29 9.08
N ILE A 61 2.44 -4.20 8.84
CA ILE A 61 2.87 -4.61 7.49
C ILE A 61 2.00 -5.79 7.02
N ILE A 62 1.37 -5.67 5.86
CA ILE A 62 0.52 -6.70 5.24
C ILE A 62 0.95 -6.88 3.79
N LYS A 63 1.24 -8.12 3.41
CA LYS A 63 1.62 -8.48 2.04
C LYS A 63 0.38 -8.52 1.13
N ILE A 64 0.49 -7.98 -0.09
CA ILE A 64 -0.59 -8.05 -1.07
C ILE A 64 -0.47 -9.38 -1.82
N GLU A 65 -1.30 -10.35 -1.46
CA GLU A 65 -1.38 -11.62 -2.17
C GLU A 65 -2.47 -11.54 -3.25
N GLY A 66 -2.11 -10.97 -4.40
CA GLY A 66 -3.01 -10.85 -5.56
C GLY A 66 -3.98 -9.65 -5.51
N PRO A 67 -4.71 -9.39 -6.62
CA PRO A 67 -5.44 -8.15 -6.85
C PRO A 67 -6.57 -7.88 -5.84
N ASN A 68 -7.22 -8.92 -5.31
CA ASN A 68 -8.33 -8.78 -4.37
C ASN A 68 -7.89 -8.58 -2.91
N SER A 69 -6.60 -8.68 -2.62
CA SER A 69 -6.11 -8.59 -1.25
C SER A 69 -6.05 -7.15 -0.76
N LEU A 70 -5.72 -6.19 -1.63
CA LEU A 70 -5.53 -4.79 -1.24
C LEU A 70 -6.83 -4.11 -0.78
N GLU A 71 -7.92 -4.25 -1.54
CA GLU A 71 -9.23 -3.67 -1.17
C GLU A 71 -9.75 -4.27 0.14
N ASN A 72 -9.57 -5.58 0.34
CA ASN A 72 -9.94 -6.26 1.58
C ASN A 72 -9.12 -5.77 2.78
N ILE A 73 -7.82 -5.55 2.59
CA ILE A 73 -6.92 -5.03 3.64
C ILE A 73 -7.37 -3.64 4.07
N VAL A 74 -7.62 -2.76 3.09
CA VAL A 74 -8.03 -1.38 3.38
C VAL A 74 -9.40 -1.34 4.04
N THR A 75 -10.36 -2.12 3.54
CA THR A 75 -11.71 -2.17 4.12
C THR A 75 -11.68 -2.65 5.57
N LYS A 76 -10.92 -3.71 5.88
CA LYS A 76 -10.73 -4.22 7.25
C LYS A 76 -9.93 -3.28 8.15
N ALA A 77 -9.16 -2.35 7.58
CA ALA A 77 -8.39 -1.38 8.34
C ALA A 77 -9.24 -0.16 8.73
N ILE A 78 -10.27 0.15 7.93
CA ILE A 78 -11.16 1.30 8.13
C ILE A 78 -12.33 0.98 9.07
N PHE A 79 -12.84 -0.26 9.03
CA PHE A 79 -14.00 -0.73 9.80
C PHE A 79 -13.59 -1.71 10.89
#